data_AF-A0A8S4QMK3-F1
#
_entry.id   AF-A0A8S4QMK3-F1
#
_cell.length_a   1.000
_cell.length_b   1.000
_cell.length_c   1.000
_cell.angle_alpha   90.00
_cell.angle_beta   90.00
_cell.angle_gamma   90.00
#
_symmetry.space_group_name_H-M   'P 1'
#
loop_
_entity.id
_entity.type
_entity.pdbx_description
1 polymer ?
#
loop_
_entity_poly.entity_id
_entity_poly.type
_entity_poly.pdbx_seq_one_letter_code
_entity_poly.pdbx_strand_id
1 'polypeptide(L)' 'MQLLTRLGSLSRQMSSATGVIANSIRNKLQNALQAKHMEVINESYMHNVPKGAETHFKVVVVSDLFDGLALIK' A
#
# COMPACT_ATOMS: atom_id res chain seq x y z
N MET A 1 46.13 -2.60 -5.98
CA MET A 1 45.13 -1.50 -6.00
C MET A 1 44.53 -1.47 -7.40
N GLN A 2 43.30 -1.89 -7.70
CA GLN A 2 42.06 -1.82 -6.94
C GLN A 2 41.24 -3.10 -7.12
N LEU A 3 40.38 -3.33 -6.14
CA LEU A 3 39.61 -4.51 -5.81
C LEU A 3 38.35 -4.67 -6.68
N LEU A 4 38.10 -5.90 -7.15
CA LEU A 4 36.81 -6.61 -7.22
C LEU A 4 35.60 -5.94 -7.89
N THR A 5 35.33 -6.40 -9.12
CA THR A 5 34.00 -6.55 -9.74
C THR A 5 32.97 -7.16 -8.77
N ARG A 6 31.92 -6.41 -8.42
CA ARG A 6 30.69 -6.97 -7.85
C ARG A 6 29.58 -6.94 -8.90
N LEU A 7 29.30 -8.13 -9.44
CA LEU A 7 28.02 -8.49 -10.03
C LEU A 7 26.89 -8.27 -9.02
N GLY A 8 25.73 -7.83 -9.51
CA GLY A 8 24.51 -7.78 -8.71
C GLY A 8 23.41 -7.01 -9.42
N SER A 9 22.68 -7.72 -10.28
CA SER A 9 21.37 -7.37 -10.83
C SER A 9 20.62 -6.32 -10.00
N LEU A 10 20.41 -5.14 -10.57
CA LEU A 10 19.42 -4.17 -10.09
C LEU A 10 18.03 -4.78 -10.33
N SER A 11 17.63 -5.68 -9.44
CA SER A 11 16.21 -5.86 -9.14
C SER A 11 15.70 -4.48 -8.73
N ARG A 12 15.04 -3.82 -9.68
CA ARG A 12 14.21 -2.64 -9.48
C ARG A 12 13.24 -3.00 -8.37
N GLN A 13 13.59 -2.65 -7.13
CA GLN A 13 12.69 -2.76 -5.99
C GLN A 13 11.48 -1.90 -6.31
N MET A 14 10.37 -2.57 -6.65
CA MET A 14 9.03 -2.00 -6.55
C MET A 14 8.88 -1.51 -5.10
N SER A 15 8.91 -0.19 -4.92
CA SER A 15 8.64 0.47 -3.66
C SER A 15 7.15 0.31 -3.33
N SER A 16 6.83 -0.79 -2.68
CA SER A 16 5.52 -1.08 -2.10
C SER A 16 5.29 -0.20 -0.86
N ALA A 17 4.40 0.79 -0.99
CA ALA A 17 3.55 1.36 0.07
C ALA A 17 4.18 1.71 1.44
N THR A 18 5.33 2.39 1.49
CA THR A 18 6.03 2.70 2.76
C THR A 18 5.71 4.10 3.32
N GLY A 19 4.43 4.45 3.46
CA GLY A 19 3.99 5.71 4.06
C GLY A 19 3.45 5.54 5.48
N VAL A 20 3.56 6.55 6.35
CA VAL A 20 3.09 6.46 7.75
C VAL A 20 1.57 6.27 7.79
N ILE A 21 0.85 7.00 6.93
CA ILE A 21 -0.61 6.91 6.84
C ILE A 21 -1.02 5.61 6.14
N ALA A 22 -0.35 5.25 5.03
CA ALA A 22 -0.61 3.98 4.34
C ALA A 22 -0.50 2.76 5.29
N ASN A 23 0.54 2.74 6.13
CA ASN A 23 0.73 1.69 7.13
C ASN A 23 -0.35 1.74 8.23
N SER A 24 -0.76 2.93 8.66
CA SER A 24 -1.85 3.08 9.63
C SER A 24 -3.16 2.53 9.09
N ILE A 25 -3.51 2.86 7.84
CA ILE A 25 -4.70 2.34 7.14
C ILE A 25 -4.63 0.81 7.07
N ARG A 26 -3.50 0.26 6.59
CA ARG A 26 -3.29 -1.18 6.46
C ARG A 26 -3.50 -1.90 7.79
N ASN A 27 -2.84 -1.45 8.85
CA ASN A 27 -2.92 -2.10 10.16
C ASN A 27 -4.33 -2.06 10.74
N LYS A 28 -5.00 -0.91 10.66
CA LYS A 28 -6.38 -0.74 11.18
C LYS A 28 -7.35 -1.65 10.44
N LEU A 29 -7.31 -1.65 9.11
CA LEU A 29 -8.23 -2.44 8.30
C LEU A 29 -7.93 -3.94 8.39
N GLN A 30 -6.65 -4.34 8.45
CA GLN A 30 -6.27 -5.75 8.59
C GLN A 30 -6.86 -6.34 9.87
N ASN A 31 -6.75 -5.62 10.98
CA ASN A 31 -7.25 -6.06 12.28
C ASN A 31 -8.78 -6.01 12.35
N ALA A 32 -9.40 -4.94 11.84
CA ALA A 32 -10.86 -4.75 11.94
C ALA A 32 -11.64 -5.68 11.01
N LEU A 33 -11.11 -5.95 9.81
CA LEU A 33 -11.82 -6.66 8.75
C LEU A 33 -11.35 -8.10 8.56
N GLN A 34 -10.32 -8.56 9.29
CA GLN A 34 -9.74 -9.90 9.11
C GLN A 34 -9.43 -10.18 7.63
N ALA A 35 -8.83 -9.19 6.95
CA ALA A 35 -8.71 -9.19 5.50
C ALA A 35 -7.90 -10.39 5.00
N LYS A 36 -8.49 -11.14 4.06
CA LYS A 36 -7.82 -12.25 3.33
C LYS A 36 -6.89 -11.73 2.24
N HIS A 37 -7.27 -10.61 1.62
CA HIS A 37 -6.47 -9.87 0.65
C HIS A 37 -6.60 -8.38 0.93
N MET A 38 -5.50 -7.64 0.78
CA MET A 38 -5.50 -6.19 0.98
C MET A 38 -4.44 -5.46 0.18
N GLU A 39 -4.88 -4.44 -0.55
CA GLU A 39 -4.06 -3.44 -1.22
C GLU A 39 -4.38 -2.04 -0.71
N VAL A 40 -3.34 -1.27 -0.42
CA VAL A 40 -3.43 0.15 -0.06
C VAL A 40 -2.49 0.89 -0.99
N ILE A 41 -3.06 1.70 -1.88
CA ILE A 41 -2.33 2.41 -2.93
C ILE A 41 -2.46 3.91 -2.66
N ASN A 42 -1.31 4.58 -2.46
CA ASN A 42 -1.29 6.03 -2.37
C ASN A 42 -1.40 6.62 -3.77
N GLU A 43 -2.49 7.33 -4.01
CA GLU A 43 -2.86 7.96 -5.28
C GLU A 43 -2.76 9.50 -5.22
N SER A 44 -2.22 10.05 -4.12
CA SER A 44 -2.05 11.50 -3.92
C SER A 44 -1.32 12.19 -5.07
N TYR A 45 -0.37 11.53 -5.72
CA TYR A 45 0.37 12.09 -6.85
C TYR A 45 -0.50 12.43 -8.07
N MET A 46 -1.75 11.94 -8.13
CA MET A 46 -2.72 12.28 -9.17
C MET A 46 -3.43 13.61 -8.93
N HIS A 47 -3.10 14.31 -7.84
CA HIS A 47 -3.66 15.61 -7.48
C HIS A 47 -2.57 16.68 -7.37
N ASN A 48 -2.99 17.95 -7.35
CA ASN A 48 -2.08 19.08 -7.16
C ASN A 48 -1.69 19.21 -5.67
N VAL A 49 -0.83 18.31 -5.22
CA VAL A 49 -0.35 18.23 -3.83
C VAL A 49 1.19 18.14 -3.79
N PRO A 50 1.84 18.49 -2.68
CA PRO A 50 3.28 18.33 -2.52
C PRO A 50 3.74 16.86 -2.64
N LYS A 51 5.02 16.65 -2.99
CA LYS A 51 5.63 15.31 -3.00
C LYS A 51 5.55 14.67 -1.61
N GLY A 52 5.25 13.38 -1.58
CA GLY A 52 5.11 12.62 -0.34
C GLY A 52 3.79 12.85 0.39
N ALA A 53 2.85 13.60 -0.17
CA ALA A 53 1.51 13.71 0.38
C ALA A 53 0.84 12.33 0.52
N GLU A 54 0.10 12.16 1.60
CA GLU A 54 -0.63 10.96 1.98
C GLU A 54 -2.09 11.34 2.26
N THR A 55 -2.80 11.77 1.21
CA THR A 55 -4.12 12.41 1.28
C THR A 55 -5.20 11.72 0.43
N HIS A 56 -4.83 10.96 -0.59
CA HIS A 56 -5.76 10.22 -1.45
C HIS A 56 -5.30 8.76 -1.56
N PHE A 57 -6.18 7.83 -1.20
CA PHE A 57 -5.88 6.42 -1.16
C PHE A 57 -6.96 5.61 -1.84
N LYS A 58 -6.51 4.69 -2.71
CA LYS A 58 -7.33 3.57 -3.14
C LYS A 58 -7.05 2.38 -2.26
N VAL A 59 -8.11 1.78 -1.73
CA VAL A 59 -8.03 0.62 -0.86
C VAL A 59 -8.89 -0.50 -1.43
N VAL A 60 -8.31 -1.69 -1.57
CA VAL A 60 -9.02 -2.91 -1.98
C VAL A 60 -8.89 -3.92 -0.86
N VAL A 61 -10.03 -4.44 -0.37
CA VAL A 61 -10.07 -5.41 0.73
C VAL A 61 -11.00 -6.56 0.36
N VAL A 62 -10.57 -7.79 0.62
CA VAL A 62 -11.41 -8.99 0.56
C VAL A 62 -11.58 -9.54 1.97
N SER A 63 -12.82 -9.69 2.42
CA SER A 63 -13.17 -10.24 3.74
C SER A 63 -14.53 -10.93 3.68
N ASP A 64 -14.67 -12.02 4.42
CA ASP A 64 -15.95 -12.73 4.60
C ASP A 64 -16.96 -11.88 5.38
N LEU A 65 -16.51 -10.87 6.13
CA LEU A 65 -17.39 -9.96 6.87
C LEU A 65 -18.27 -9.10 5.96
N PHE A 66 -17.97 -9.06 4.66
CA PHE A 66 -18.82 -8.41 3.66
C PHE A 66 -19.91 -9.32 3.10
N ASP A 67 -19.90 -10.62 3.42
CA ASP A 67 -20.91 -11.55 2.91
C ASP A 67 -22.31 -11.17 3.38
N GLY A 68 -23.27 -11.20 2.46
CA GLY A 68 -24.66 -10.79 2.71
C GLY A 68 -24.88 -9.30 3.03
N LEU A 69 -23.85 -8.44 3.00
CA LEU A 69 -24.02 -7.00 3.18
C LEU A 69 -24.37 -6.30 1.86
N ALA A 70 -25.15 -5.23 1.95
CA ALA A 70 -25.37 -4.33 0.82
C ALA A 70 -24.07 -3.59 0.46
N LEU A 71 -23.98 -3.10 -0.78
CA LEU A 71 -22.81 -2.35 -1.27
C LEU A 71 -22.48 -1.12 -0.40
N ILE A 72 -23.52 -0.48 0.16
CA ILE A 72 -23.42 0.65 1.07
C ILE A 72 -24.31 0.34 2.26
N LYS A 73 -23.81 0.63 3.45
CA LYS A 73 -24.56 0.48 4.71
C LYS A 73 -25.33 1.75 5.05
#